data_AF-A0A920J995-F1
#
_entry.id   AF-A0A920J995-F1
#
_cell.length_a   1.000
_cell.length_b   1.000
_cell.length_c   1.000
_cell.angle_alpha   90.00
_cell.angle_beta   90.00
_cell.angle_gamma   90.00
#
_symmetry.space_group_name_H-M   'P 1'
#
loop_
_entity.id
_entity.type
_entity.pdbx_description
1 polymer ?
#
loop_
_entity_poly.entity_id
_entity_poly.type
_entity_poly.pdbx_seq_one_letter_code
_entity_poly.pdbx_strand_id
1 'polypeptide(L)'
;MIKIKPGEESKSFTNFQMILNKLAKKKYDRSDCIVAIGGGVVGDLSGFVAASFMRGIDYIQIPTSLLAQVDSSVGGKTAINIESGKNLVGAFKNPKLVLISSALLKSLPRENSNLE
;
A
#
# COMPACT_ATOMS: atom_id res chain seq x y z
N MET A 1 10.51 -1.23 10.04
CA MET A 1 10.38 -1.45 8.59
C MET A 1 9.92 -2.88 8.31
N ILE A 2 8.87 -3.05 7.49
CA ILE A 2 8.40 -4.36 7.00
C ILE A 2 8.67 -4.37 5.49
N LYS A 3 9.40 -5.38 5.01
CA LYS A 3 9.68 -5.55 3.57
C LYS A 3 8.67 -6.50 2.96
N ILE A 4 8.19 -6.16 1.77
CA ILE A 4 7.28 -6.97 0.96
C ILE A 4 7.99 -7.28 -0.36
N LYS A 5 7.82 -8.50 -0.87
CA LYS A 5 8.40 -8.87 -2.17
C LYS A 5 7.76 -8.04 -3.29
N PRO A 6 8.51 -7.63 -4.32
CA PRO A 6 7.91 -7.00 -5.49
C PRO A 6 6.95 -7.98 -6.19
N GLY A 7 5.90 -7.45 -6.82
CA GLY A 7 4.93 -8.23 -7.61
C GLY A 7 3.50 -8.24 -7.05
N GLU A 8 2.54 -8.46 -7.93
CA GLU A 8 1.09 -8.40 -7.62
C GLU A 8 0.65 -9.48 -6.61
N GLU A 9 1.36 -10.63 -6.56
CA GLU A 9 1.12 -11.71 -5.58
C GLU A 9 1.25 -11.23 -4.12
N SER A 10 1.99 -10.15 -3.92
CA SER A 10 2.13 -9.57 -2.59
C SER A 10 0.84 -8.96 -2.05
N LYS A 11 -0.10 -8.57 -2.91
CA LYS A 11 -1.46 -8.16 -2.52
C LYS A 11 -2.30 -9.41 -2.19
N SER A 12 -2.00 -10.04 -1.06
CA SER A 12 -2.67 -11.26 -0.61
C SER A 12 -3.02 -11.22 0.87
N PHE A 13 -3.98 -12.04 1.26
CA PHE A 13 -4.38 -12.23 2.67
C PHE A 13 -3.19 -12.65 3.54
N THR A 14 -2.28 -13.46 3.02
CA THR A 14 -1.08 -13.92 3.71
C THR A 14 -0.22 -12.74 4.17
N ASN A 15 0.09 -11.80 3.26
CA ASN A 15 0.88 -10.62 3.61
C ASN A 15 0.10 -9.64 4.49
N PHE A 16 -1.19 -9.44 4.21
CA PHE A 16 -2.07 -8.61 5.04
C PHE A 16 -2.07 -9.08 6.50
N GLN A 17 -2.32 -10.37 6.74
CA GLN A 17 -2.32 -10.97 8.08
C GLN A 17 -0.93 -10.91 8.73
N MET A 18 0.14 -11.19 7.97
CA MET A 18 1.50 -11.06 8.46
C MET A 18 1.79 -9.64 8.99
N ILE A 19 1.37 -8.60 8.25
CA ILE A 19 1.59 -7.21 8.66
C ILE A 19 0.80 -6.90 9.93
N LEU A 20 -0.49 -7.22 9.98
CA LEU A 20 -1.33 -6.99 11.18
C LEU A 20 -0.72 -7.63 12.43
N ASN A 21 -0.28 -8.89 12.32
CA ASN A 21 0.36 -9.61 13.41
C ASN A 21 1.69 -8.95 13.84
N LYS A 22 2.48 -8.44 12.90
CA LYS A 22 3.71 -7.71 13.21
C LYS A 22 3.41 -6.39 13.92
N LEU A 23 2.37 -5.66 13.52
CA LEU A 23 1.96 -4.42 14.17
C LEU A 23 1.50 -4.69 15.62
N ALA A 24 0.62 -5.68 15.81
CA ALA A 24 0.13 -6.07 17.13
C ALA A 24 1.27 -6.53 18.05
N LYS A 25 2.18 -7.40 17.57
CA LYS A 25 3.34 -7.88 18.36
C LYS A 25 4.27 -6.75 18.79
N LYS A 26 4.38 -5.70 17.98
CA LYS A 26 5.19 -4.52 18.29
C LYS A 26 4.47 -3.47 19.13
N LYS A 27 3.21 -3.73 19.52
CA LYS A 27 2.38 -2.84 20.35
C LYS A 27 2.13 -1.47 19.70
N TYR A 28 2.02 -1.43 18.38
CA TYR A 28 1.50 -0.23 17.71
C TYR A 28 0.04 0.00 18.12
N ASP A 29 -0.37 1.26 18.25
CA ASP A 29 -1.70 1.68 18.65
C ASP A 29 -2.38 2.59 17.61
N ARG A 30 -3.49 3.24 18.00
CA ARG A 30 -4.31 4.07 17.10
C ARG A 30 -3.69 5.42 16.76
N SER A 31 -2.74 5.89 17.56
CA SER A 31 -2.01 7.14 17.35
C SER A 31 -0.84 6.98 16.38
N ASP A 32 -0.43 5.74 16.11
CA ASP A 32 0.62 5.44 15.15
C ASP A 32 0.17 5.61 13.70
N CYS A 33 1.15 5.81 12.82
CA CYS A 33 0.96 6.01 11.39
C CYS A 33 1.76 4.99 10.56
N ILE A 34 1.12 4.40 9.55
CA ILE A 34 1.79 3.59 8.53
C ILE A 34 2.33 4.50 7.42
N VAL A 35 3.59 4.33 7.04
CA VAL A 35 4.16 4.99 5.85
C VAL A 35 4.38 3.95 4.77
N ALA A 36 3.61 4.04 3.70
CA ALA A 36 3.67 3.16 2.54
C ALA A 36 4.63 3.73 1.50
N ILE A 37 5.76 3.05 1.26
CA ILE A 37 6.78 3.46 0.28
C ILE A 37 6.87 2.37 -0.79
N GLY A 38 6.42 2.68 -2.01
CA GLY A 38 6.41 1.71 -3.11
C GLY A 38 5.45 2.08 -4.23
N GLY A 39 5.24 1.15 -5.17
CA GLY A 39 4.20 1.28 -6.20
C GLY A 39 2.79 0.95 -5.68
N GLY A 40 1.82 0.84 -6.60
CA GLY A 40 0.40 0.61 -6.26
C GLY A 40 0.16 -0.62 -5.40
N VAL A 41 0.93 -1.70 -5.60
CA VAL A 41 0.87 -2.93 -4.78
C VAL A 41 1.06 -2.63 -3.29
N VAL A 42 2.08 -1.85 -2.96
CA VAL A 42 2.40 -1.50 -1.57
C VAL A 42 1.37 -0.50 -1.04
N GLY A 43 0.92 0.45 -1.86
CA GLY A 43 -0.11 1.43 -1.51
C GLY A 43 -1.42 0.75 -1.10
N ASP A 44 -1.94 -0.12 -1.96
CA ASP A 44 -3.18 -0.88 -1.73
C ASP A 44 -3.10 -1.75 -0.47
N LEU A 45 -2.05 -2.58 -0.37
CA LEU A 45 -1.89 -3.49 0.77
C LEU A 45 -1.76 -2.70 2.09
N SER A 46 -0.91 -1.67 2.12
CA SER A 46 -0.68 -0.87 3.33
C SER A 46 -1.91 -0.05 3.70
N GLY A 47 -2.62 0.49 2.71
CA GLY A 47 -3.86 1.22 2.91
C GLY A 47 -4.96 0.31 3.48
N PHE A 48 -5.07 -0.93 3.01
CA PHE A 48 -6.05 -1.88 3.54
C PHE A 48 -5.68 -2.35 4.95
N VAL A 49 -4.38 -2.53 5.24
CA VAL A 49 -3.88 -2.73 6.62
C VAL A 49 -4.26 -1.55 7.50
N ALA A 50 -4.03 -0.32 7.05
CA ALA A 50 -4.34 0.89 7.82
C ALA A 50 -5.85 1.07 8.04
N ALA A 51 -6.68 0.67 7.07
CA ALA A 51 -8.13 0.67 7.21
C ALA A 51 -8.61 -0.35 8.27
N SER A 52 -7.93 -1.49 8.36
CA SER A 52 -8.38 -2.63 9.16
C SER A 52 -7.81 -2.66 10.57
N PHE A 53 -6.51 -2.34 10.73
CA PHE A 53 -5.82 -2.39 12.01
C PHE A 53 -6.48 -1.44 13.00
N MET A 54 -6.87 -1.95 14.18
CA MET A 54 -7.63 -1.20 15.19
C MET A 54 -8.88 -0.45 14.66
N ARG A 55 -9.49 -0.96 13.57
CA ARG A 55 -10.61 -0.33 12.84
C ARG A 55 -10.28 1.01 12.18
N GLY A 56 -9.00 1.25 11.91
CA GLY A 56 -8.54 2.47 11.24
C GLY A 56 -7.44 3.16 12.04
N ILE A 57 -6.25 3.22 11.45
CA ILE A 57 -5.16 4.09 11.90
C ILE A 57 -4.74 5.02 10.76
N ASP A 58 -3.86 5.97 11.04
CA ASP A 58 -3.39 6.90 10.04
C ASP A 58 -2.38 6.24 9.10
N TYR A 59 -2.34 6.72 7.86
CA TYR A 59 -1.32 6.32 6.91
C TYR A 59 -0.97 7.40 5.89
N ILE A 60 0.24 7.32 5.37
CA ILE A 60 0.83 8.21 4.38
C ILE A 60 1.30 7.36 3.19
N GLN A 61 1.11 7.86 1.97
CA GLN A 61 1.64 7.25 0.76
C GLN A 61 2.84 8.02 0.21
N ILE A 62 3.87 7.28 -0.17
CA ILE A 62 5.03 7.76 -0.92
C ILE A 62 5.13 6.89 -2.19
N PRO A 63 4.34 7.20 -3.24
CA PRO A 63 4.31 6.42 -4.47
C PRO A 63 5.62 6.52 -5.27
N THR A 64 6.21 5.37 -5.60
CA THR A 64 7.52 5.28 -6.29
C THR A 64 7.43 4.82 -7.74
N SER A 65 6.25 4.47 -8.24
CA SER A 65 6.02 4.15 -9.66
C SER A 65 5.14 5.20 -10.32
N LEU A 66 5.26 5.36 -11.64
CA LEU A 66 4.48 6.34 -12.39
C LEU A 66 2.97 6.13 -12.21
N LEU A 67 2.50 4.90 -12.44
CA LEU A 67 1.09 4.53 -12.25
C LEU A 67 0.58 4.82 -10.82
N ALA A 68 1.43 4.63 -9.81
CA ALA A 68 1.06 4.96 -8.43
C ALA A 68 0.95 6.46 -8.21
N GLN A 69 1.84 7.25 -8.81
CA GLN A 69 1.84 8.71 -8.69
C GLN A 69 0.63 9.36 -9.37
N VAL A 70 0.09 8.77 -10.43
CA VAL A 70 -1.01 9.39 -11.21
C VAL A 70 -2.40 8.80 -10.95
N ASP A 71 -2.50 7.58 -10.42
CA ASP A 71 -3.80 6.91 -10.24
C ASP A 71 -3.94 6.28 -8.84
N SER A 72 -3.27 5.16 -8.57
CA SER A 72 -3.57 4.35 -7.37
C SER A 72 -3.28 5.00 -6.01
N SER A 73 -2.50 6.08 -5.94
CA SER A 73 -2.34 6.84 -4.69
C SER A 73 -3.47 7.83 -4.39
N VAL A 74 -4.39 8.02 -5.35
CA VAL A 74 -5.50 8.97 -5.29
C VAL A 74 -6.82 8.22 -5.12
N GLY A 75 -7.75 8.77 -4.33
CA GLY A 75 -9.10 8.24 -4.18
C GLY A 75 -9.30 7.18 -3.09
N GLY A 76 -8.25 6.80 -2.38
CA GLY A 76 -8.35 5.99 -1.15
C GLY A 76 -8.89 4.59 -1.34
N LYS A 77 -8.96 4.07 -2.57
CA LYS A 77 -9.26 2.67 -2.84
C LYS A 77 -8.06 1.84 -2.40
N THR A 78 -8.31 0.82 -1.58
CA THR A 78 -7.28 -0.08 -1.07
C THR A 78 -7.81 -1.50 -1.16
N ALA A 79 -7.00 -2.44 -1.63
CA ALA A 79 -7.48 -3.80 -1.84
C ALA A 79 -6.38 -4.86 -1.79
N ILE A 80 -6.80 -6.10 -1.65
CA ILE A 80 -5.99 -7.31 -1.85
C ILE A 80 -6.68 -8.23 -2.86
N ASN A 81 -5.90 -9.15 -3.42
CA ASN A 81 -6.37 -10.15 -4.35
C ASN A 81 -6.77 -11.42 -3.58
N ILE A 82 -7.77 -12.11 -4.12
CA ILE A 82 -8.19 -13.45 -3.70
C ILE A 82 -8.10 -14.39 -4.90
N GLU A 83 -8.19 -15.69 -4.67
CA GLU A 83 -8.18 -16.70 -5.73
C GLU A 83 -9.24 -16.40 -6.81
N SER A 84 -10.41 -15.91 -6.41
CA SER A 84 -11.51 -15.57 -7.31
C SER A 84 -11.30 -14.28 -8.12
N GLY A 85 -10.25 -13.49 -7.86
CA GLY A 85 -9.97 -12.29 -8.64
C GLY A 85 -9.19 -11.20 -7.94
N LYS A 86 -8.80 -10.18 -8.73
CA LYS A 86 -8.02 -9.04 -8.27
C LYS A 86 -8.91 -7.95 -7.69
N ASN A 87 -8.42 -7.25 -6.66
CA ASN A 87 -9.06 -6.09 -6.03
C ASN A 87 -10.50 -6.29 -5.52
N LEU A 88 -10.93 -7.54 -5.29
CA LEU A 88 -12.30 -7.85 -4.87
C LEU A 88 -12.54 -7.59 -3.39
N VAL A 89 -11.48 -7.62 -2.57
CA VAL A 89 -11.56 -7.42 -1.11
C VAL A 89 -10.75 -6.20 -0.73
N GLY A 90 -11.39 -5.24 -0.08
CA GLY A 90 -10.74 -3.97 0.21
C GLY A 90 -11.57 -3.03 1.07
N ALA A 91 -11.11 -1.79 1.18
CA ALA A 91 -11.79 -0.72 1.87
C ALA A 91 -11.49 0.63 1.22
N PHE A 92 -12.37 1.60 1.45
CA PHE A 92 -12.10 3.01 1.17
C PHE A 92 -11.44 3.66 2.39
N LYS A 93 -10.17 4.06 2.26
CA LYS A 93 -9.37 4.69 3.31
C LYS A 93 -8.47 5.77 2.70
N ASN A 94 -8.84 7.02 2.94
CA ASN A 94 -8.05 8.16 2.49
C ASN A 94 -6.74 8.30 3.28
N PRO A 95 -5.60 8.52 2.59
CA PRO A 95 -4.34 8.82 3.26
C PRO A 95 -4.39 10.20 3.91
N LYS A 96 -3.60 10.39 4.96
CA LYS A 96 -3.39 11.72 5.57
C LYS A 96 -2.54 12.63 4.69
N LEU A 97 -1.64 12.02 3.91
CA LEU A 97 -0.74 12.71 3.00
C LEU A 97 -0.33 11.76 1.86
N VAL A 98 -0.19 12.32 0.66
CA VAL A 98 0.46 11.66 -0.48
C VAL A 98 1.66 12.52 -0.88
N LEU A 99 2.86 11.96 -0.80
CA LEU A 99 4.10 12.65 -1.13
C LEU A 99 4.67 12.10 -2.44
N ILE A 100 4.54 12.89 -3.49
CA ILE A 100 5.01 12.55 -4.84
C ILE A 100 6.36 13.23 -5.09
N SER A 101 7.33 12.45 -5.55
CA SER A 101 8.63 12.97 -5.98
C SER A 101 9.00 12.39 -7.34
N SER A 102 9.13 13.27 -8.34
CA SER A 102 9.56 12.91 -9.69
C SER A 102 11.01 12.40 -9.72
N ALA A 103 11.82 12.74 -8.71
CA ALA A 103 13.19 12.24 -8.57
C ALA A 103 13.22 10.71 -8.38
N LEU A 104 12.20 10.11 -7.74
CA LEU A 104 12.11 8.66 -7.54
C LEU A 104 11.90 7.90 -8.85
N LEU A 105 11.31 8.54 -9.86
CA LEU A 105 11.12 7.94 -11.17
C LEU A 105 12.44 7.75 -11.93
N LYS A 106 13.49 8.50 -11.59
CA LYS A 106 14.81 8.38 -12.24
C LYS A 106 15.48 7.03 -11.99
N SER A 107 15.14 6.36 -10.89
CA SER A 107 15.64 5.02 -10.55
C SER A 107 14.72 3.89 -11.04
N LEU A 108 13.61 4.21 -11.70
CA LEU A 108 12.64 3.22 -12.13
C LEU A 108 13.13 2.55 -13.43
N PRO A 109 13.15 1.20 -13.52
CA PRO A 109 13.47 0.51 -14.77
C PRO A 109 12.55 0.95 -15.90
N ARG A 110 13.07 1.10 -17.12
CA ARG A 110 12.31 1.58 -18.30
C ARG A 110 11.07 0.75 -18.63
N GLU A 111 11.11 -0.55 -18.34
CA GLU A 111 9.96 -1.45 -18.49
C GLU A 111 8.79 -1.09 -17.56
N ASN A 112 9.06 -0.41 -16.44
CA ASN A 112 8.05 0.03 -15.46
C ASN A 112 7.72 1.52 -15.58
N SER A 113 8.25 2.23 -16.58
CA SER A 113 7.96 3.65 -16.82
C SER A 113 6.75 3.89 -17.72
N ASN A 114 6.17 2.84 -18.29
CA ASN A 114 4.96 2.92 -19.10
C ASN A 114 3.71 2.72 -18.22
N LEU A 115 2.59 3.33 -18.61
CA LEU A 115 1.31 3.29 -17.88
C LEU A 115 0.49 2.00 -18.13
N GLU A 116 1.09 0.96 -18.70
CA GLU A 116 0.43 -0.27 -19.14
C GLU A 116 0.82 -1.50 -18.32
#